data_AF-A0AA39HKJ0-F1
#
_entry.id   AF-A0AA39HKJ0-F1
#
_cell.length_a   1.000
_cell.length_b   1.000
_cell.length_c   1.000
_cell.angle_alpha   90.00
_cell.angle_beta   90.00
_cell.angle_gamma   90.00
#
_symmetry.space_group_name_H-M   'P 1'
#
loop_
_entity.id
_entity.type
_entity.pdbx_description
1 polymer ?
#
loop_
_entity_poly.entity_id
_entity_poly.type
_entity_poly.pdbx_seq_one_letter_code
_entity_poly.pdbx_strand_id
1 'polypeptide(L)'
;MSWLAELVTRNSPDPRVRLELGAEIVNIVSETRLPNDSKILNDFCDLIVQWMSASNFKVSLLATQIASRSIDVSGDLISPYIVDRLRHFVERLGASKANVRDATVDLLNDLSQTNNASPQVVLEKLIGELGHRQYMVKIGAMQVIKDIIDENRQLVEAQTKKLIPSLCKLMADANSDVREMAASTLVTCCVNYGGDNVCHQIAANQRLPSAKLQLIKDRYRRAQNSAPVTNVSNHINQIPSTSRHSLPSTTPRRPMARASYNKCTFFPTILTKI
;
A
#
# COMPACT_ATOMS: atom_id res chain seq x y z
N MET A 1 -19.06 -11.40 29.08
CA MET A 1 -18.83 -10.18 28.28
C MET A 1 -17.72 -10.48 27.28
N SER A 2 -17.77 -9.93 26.06
CA SER A 2 -16.71 -10.15 25.07
C SER A 2 -15.37 -9.60 25.57
N TRP A 3 -14.28 -10.34 25.38
CA TRP A 3 -12.93 -9.91 25.81
C TRP A 3 -12.57 -8.53 25.26
N LEU A 4 -12.94 -8.26 24.00
CA LEU A 4 -12.64 -6.98 23.36
C LEU A 4 -13.43 -5.84 23.97
N ALA A 5 -14.69 -6.07 24.34
CA ALA A 5 -15.51 -5.06 25.00
C ALA A 5 -14.90 -4.65 26.35
N GLU A 6 -14.39 -5.62 27.12
CA GLU A 6 -13.71 -5.33 28.38
C GLU A 6 -12.44 -4.49 28.16
N LEU A 7 -11.61 -4.84 27.18
CA LEU A 7 -10.41 -4.05 26.83
C LEU A 7 -10.75 -2.62 26.40
N VAL A 8 -11.78 -2.43 25.58
CA VAL A 8 -12.21 -1.10 25.13
C VAL A 8 -12.67 -0.23 26.31
N THR A 9 -13.35 -0.80 27.31
CA THR A 9 -13.79 -0.05 28.50
C THR A 9 -12.64 0.43 29.39
N ARG A 10 -11.44 -0.15 29.26
CA ARG A 10 -10.24 0.23 30.01
C ARG A 10 -9.51 1.44 29.41
N ASN A 11 -10.06 2.07 28.38
CA ASN A 11 -9.49 3.27 27.78
C ASN A 11 -9.29 4.39 28.83
N SER A 12 -8.14 5.05 28.77
CA SER A 12 -7.71 6.08 29.73
C SER A 12 -7.16 7.29 28.98
N PRO A 13 -7.21 8.52 29.53
CA PRO A 13 -6.49 9.65 28.96
C PRO A 13 -4.96 9.57 29.20
N ASP A 14 -4.50 8.74 30.15
CA ASP A 14 -3.07 8.61 30.48
C ASP A 14 -2.31 7.83 29.38
N PRO A 15 -1.31 8.44 28.72
CA PRO A 15 -0.50 7.77 27.71
C PRO A 15 0.18 6.49 28.19
N ARG A 16 0.59 6.39 29.47
CA ARG A 16 1.24 5.18 29.99
C ARG A 16 0.26 4.01 30.04
N VAL A 17 -0.93 4.25 30.58
CA VAL A 17 -2.01 3.25 30.63
C VAL A 17 -2.41 2.81 29.22
N ARG A 18 -2.45 3.73 28.25
CA ARG A 18 -2.69 3.37 26.83
C ARG A 18 -1.61 2.49 26.24
N LEU A 19 -0.34 2.73 26.58
CA LEU A 19 0.77 1.93 26.06
C LEU A 19 0.74 0.50 26.62
N GLU A 20 0.44 0.35 27.90
CA GLU A 20 0.27 -0.96 28.55
C GLU A 20 -0.92 -1.72 27.98
N LEU A 21 -2.10 -1.09 27.95
CA LEU A 21 -3.31 -1.68 27.38
C LEU A 21 -3.15 -1.98 25.89
N GLY A 22 -2.51 -1.09 25.13
CA GLY A 22 -2.28 -1.31 23.71
C GLY A 22 -1.34 -2.47 23.42
N ALA A 23 -0.31 -2.68 24.24
CA ALA A 23 0.57 -3.85 24.11
C ALA A 23 -0.20 -5.16 24.39
N GLU A 24 -1.08 -5.16 25.39
CA GLU A 24 -1.99 -6.27 25.67
C GLU A 24 -2.93 -6.55 24.49
N ILE A 25 -3.57 -5.50 23.95
CA ILE A 25 -4.45 -5.62 22.77
C ILE A 25 -3.68 -6.19 21.59
N VAL A 26 -2.49 -5.67 21.26
CA VAL A 26 -1.66 -6.18 20.15
C VAL A 26 -1.40 -7.67 20.28
N ASN A 27 -1.01 -8.15 21.47
CA ASN A 27 -0.75 -9.56 21.71
C ASN A 27 -2.00 -10.40 21.46
N ILE A 28 -3.15 -9.99 21.99
CA ILE A 28 -4.40 -10.75 21.85
C ILE A 28 -4.90 -10.75 20.40
N VAL A 29 -4.95 -9.60 19.72
CA VAL A 29 -5.46 -9.52 18.33
C VAL A 29 -4.54 -10.23 17.33
N SER A 30 -3.28 -10.48 17.69
CA SER A 30 -2.33 -11.24 16.86
C SER A 30 -2.62 -12.75 16.85
N GLU A 31 -3.29 -13.26 17.88
CA GLU A 31 -3.55 -14.70 18.06
C GLU A 31 -5.04 -15.05 18.04
N THR A 32 -5.91 -14.06 18.32
CA THR A 32 -7.34 -14.27 18.52
C THR A 32 -8.14 -13.45 17.52
N ARG A 33 -9.06 -14.12 16.81
CA ARG A 33 -9.99 -13.44 15.88
C ARG A 33 -10.90 -12.48 16.64
N LEU A 34 -11.17 -11.32 16.05
CA LEU A 34 -12.09 -10.33 16.60
C LEU A 34 -13.51 -10.91 16.72
N PRO A 35 -14.27 -10.51 17.76
CA PRO A 35 -15.66 -10.89 17.90
C PRO A 35 -16.51 -10.32 16.76
N ASN A 36 -17.42 -11.12 16.20
CA ASN A 36 -18.36 -10.67 15.18
C ASN A 36 -19.57 -9.96 15.82
N ASP A 37 -19.31 -8.83 16.47
CA ASP A 37 -20.31 -7.95 17.06
C ASP A 37 -20.10 -6.52 16.55
N SER A 38 -21.05 -6.01 15.78
CA SER A 38 -20.92 -4.70 15.13
C SER A 38 -20.78 -3.53 16.09
N LYS A 39 -21.37 -3.60 17.28
CA LYS A 39 -21.24 -2.53 18.27
C LYS A 39 -19.81 -2.52 18.82
N ILE A 40 -19.30 -3.69 19.22
CA ILE A 40 -17.95 -3.83 19.75
C ILE A 40 -16.90 -3.43 18.70
N LEU A 41 -17.08 -3.84 17.44
CA LEU A 41 -16.16 -3.47 16.35
C LEU A 41 -16.14 -1.96 16.08
N ASN A 42 -17.30 -1.28 16.17
CA ASN A 42 -17.34 0.18 16.09
C ASN A 42 -16.61 0.85 17.25
N ASP A 43 -16.92 0.45 18.49
CA ASP A 43 -16.30 0.99 19.69
C ASP A 43 -14.76 0.80 19.66
N PHE A 44 -14.31 -0.35 19.14
CA PHE A 44 -12.90 -0.65 18.95
C PHE A 44 -12.23 0.20 17.87
N CYS A 45 -12.90 0.42 16.73
CA CYS A 45 -12.36 1.29 15.68
C CYS A 45 -12.29 2.76 16.13
N ASP A 46 -13.25 3.21 16.94
CA ASP A 46 -13.25 4.57 17.50
C ASP A 46 -12.11 4.75 18.51
N LEU A 47 -11.83 3.73 19.34
CA LEU A 47 -10.63 3.68 20.20
C LEU A 47 -9.34 3.84 19.38
N ILE A 48 -9.19 3.06 18.30
CA ILE A 48 -8.02 3.11 17.42
C ILE A 48 -7.84 4.52 16.86
N VAL A 49 -8.89 5.11 16.26
CA VAL A 49 -8.83 6.46 15.68
C VAL A 49 -8.50 7.52 16.73
N GLN A 50 -9.07 7.41 17.93
CA GLN A 50 -8.77 8.29 19.05
C GLN A 50 -7.27 8.22 19.42
N TRP A 51 -6.70 7.01 19.47
CA TRP A 51 -5.30 6.81 19.84
C TRP A 51 -4.32 7.19 18.71
N MET A 52 -4.69 6.99 17.45
CA MET A 52 -3.92 7.49 16.30
C MET A 52 -3.78 9.01 16.30
N SER A 53 -4.77 9.71 16.87
CA SER A 53 -4.77 11.17 17.01
C SER A 53 -4.08 11.66 18.29
N ALA A 54 -3.51 10.77 19.10
CA ALA A 54 -2.85 11.14 20.34
C ALA A 54 -1.58 11.97 20.10
N SER A 55 -1.30 12.90 21.01
CA SER A 55 -0.07 13.71 20.99
C SER A 55 1.21 12.89 21.23
N ASN A 56 1.10 11.76 21.93
CA ASN A 56 2.20 10.83 22.12
C ASN A 56 2.33 9.92 20.89
N PHE A 57 3.41 10.09 20.13
CA PHE A 57 3.64 9.31 18.90
C PHE A 57 3.75 7.80 19.15
N LYS A 58 4.16 7.35 20.35
CA LYS A 58 4.21 5.91 20.67
C LYS A 58 2.80 5.34 20.76
N VAL A 59 1.85 6.08 21.33
CA VAL A 59 0.43 5.70 21.38
C VAL A 59 -0.16 5.69 19.96
N SER A 60 0.16 6.70 19.15
CA SER A 60 -0.27 6.73 17.75
C SER A 60 0.28 5.56 16.94
N LEU A 61 1.56 5.21 17.12
CA LEU A 61 2.19 4.07 16.44
C LEU A 61 1.56 2.75 16.89
N LEU A 62 1.32 2.60 18.19
CA LEU A 62 0.70 1.40 18.76
C LEU A 62 -0.73 1.20 18.22
N ALA A 63 -1.50 2.28 18.05
CA ALA A 63 -2.82 2.22 17.44
C ALA A 63 -2.76 1.74 15.97
N THR A 64 -1.80 2.23 15.19
CA THR A 64 -1.55 1.74 13.83
C THR A 64 -1.18 0.24 13.84
N GLN A 65 -0.36 -0.21 14.79
CA GLN A 65 -0.02 -1.64 14.94
C GLN A 65 -1.23 -2.50 15.31
N ILE A 66 -2.07 -2.06 16.25
CA ILE A 66 -3.32 -2.74 16.61
C ILE A 66 -4.20 -2.94 15.37
N ALA A 67 -4.37 -1.89 14.57
CA ALA A 67 -5.17 -1.96 13.36
C ALA A 67 -4.57 -2.90 12.30
N SER A 68 -3.24 -2.84 12.08
CA SER A 68 -2.54 -3.75 11.17
C SER A 68 -2.69 -5.22 11.59
N ARG A 69 -2.46 -5.55 12.86
CA ARG A 69 -2.66 -6.93 13.37
C ARG A 69 -4.12 -7.39 13.29
N SER A 70 -5.05 -6.48 13.53
CA SER A 70 -6.48 -6.76 13.39
C SER A 70 -6.86 -7.08 11.94
N ILE A 71 -6.26 -6.38 10.97
CA ILE A 71 -6.43 -6.67 9.53
C ILE A 71 -5.82 -8.03 9.18
N ASP A 72 -4.61 -8.32 9.67
CA ASP A 72 -3.91 -9.60 9.40
C ASP A 72 -4.75 -10.81 9.83
N VAL A 73 -5.37 -10.74 11.02
CA VAL A 73 -6.06 -11.89 11.64
C VAL A 73 -7.57 -11.88 11.35
N SER A 74 -8.18 -10.71 11.22
CA SER A 74 -9.65 -10.52 11.15
C SER A 74 -10.09 -9.52 10.07
N GLY A 75 -9.33 -9.39 8.99
CA GLY A 75 -9.58 -8.41 7.93
C GLY A 75 -10.96 -8.50 7.29
N ASP A 76 -11.54 -9.70 7.17
CA ASP A 76 -12.92 -9.85 6.70
C ASP A 76 -13.95 -9.18 7.61
N LEU A 77 -13.69 -9.11 8.92
CA LEU A 77 -14.57 -8.46 9.88
C LEU A 77 -14.30 -6.97 10.01
N ILE A 78 -13.03 -6.55 10.15
CA ILE A 78 -12.70 -5.17 10.54
C ILE A 78 -12.52 -4.22 9.36
N SER A 79 -12.16 -4.70 8.17
CA SER A 79 -11.85 -3.84 7.02
C SER A 79 -12.96 -2.85 6.65
N PRO A 80 -14.26 -3.21 6.63
CA PRO A 80 -15.33 -2.24 6.36
C PRO A 80 -15.31 -1.04 7.31
N TYR A 81 -15.14 -1.29 8.61
CA TYR A 81 -15.11 -0.27 9.65
C TYR A 81 -13.89 0.65 9.54
N ILE A 82 -12.74 0.11 9.09
CA ILE A 82 -11.52 0.89 8.83
C ILE A 82 -11.69 1.73 7.56
N VAL A 83 -12.28 1.17 6.49
CA VAL A 83 -12.55 1.89 5.23
C VAL A 83 -13.47 3.09 5.46
N ASP A 84 -14.48 2.96 6.31
CA ASP A 84 -15.37 4.08 6.68
C ASP A 84 -14.63 5.21 7.41
N ARG A 85 -13.52 4.88 8.08
CA ARG A 85 -12.67 5.81 8.84
C ARG A 85 -11.35 6.13 8.14
N LEU A 86 -11.19 5.74 6.86
CA LEU A 86 -9.89 5.70 6.18
C LEU A 86 -9.16 7.06 6.20
N ARG A 87 -9.90 8.17 6.15
CA ARG A 87 -9.32 9.52 6.24
C ARG A 87 -8.42 9.70 7.47
N HIS A 88 -8.80 9.16 8.62
CA HIS A 88 -7.99 9.26 9.84
C HIS A 88 -6.66 8.50 9.73
N PHE A 89 -6.68 7.37 9.01
CA PHE A 89 -5.48 6.60 8.69
C PHE A 89 -4.60 7.36 7.70
N VAL A 90 -5.18 7.90 6.63
CA VAL A 90 -4.43 8.68 5.62
C VAL A 90 -3.77 9.92 6.24
N GLU A 91 -4.41 10.60 7.18
CA GLU A 91 -3.79 11.72 7.90
C GLU A 91 -2.47 11.32 8.61
N ARG A 92 -2.30 10.05 8.99
CA ARG A 92 -1.06 9.57 9.63
C ARG A 92 0.11 9.42 8.67
N LEU A 93 -0.12 9.42 7.35
CA LEU A 93 0.94 9.58 6.36
C LEU A 93 1.65 10.94 6.48
N GLY A 94 1.03 11.91 7.16
CA GLY A 94 1.62 13.21 7.51
C GLY A 94 2.23 13.28 8.91
N ALA A 95 2.35 12.16 9.64
CA ALA A 95 2.87 12.16 11.00
C ALA A 95 4.32 12.69 11.05
N SER A 96 4.68 13.38 12.14
CA SER A 96 6.03 13.97 12.28
C SER A 96 7.13 12.90 12.33
N LYS A 97 6.81 11.73 12.88
CA LYS A 97 7.75 10.61 13.02
C LYS A 97 7.62 9.64 11.84
N ALA A 98 8.76 9.30 11.24
CA ALA A 98 8.82 8.42 10.07
C ALA A 98 8.20 7.05 10.35
N ASN A 99 8.51 6.44 11.49
CA ASN A 99 7.96 5.15 11.90
C ASN A 99 6.41 5.09 11.88
N VAL A 100 5.71 6.18 12.24
CA VAL A 100 4.24 6.23 12.16
C VAL A 100 3.79 6.28 10.71
N ARG A 101 4.49 7.05 9.85
CA ARG A 101 4.17 7.13 8.42
C ARG A 101 4.40 5.79 7.74
N ASP A 102 5.55 5.16 7.98
CA ASP A 102 5.93 3.88 7.37
C ASP A 102 4.94 2.78 7.77
N ALA A 103 4.63 2.66 9.06
CA ALA A 103 3.61 1.72 9.55
C ALA A 103 2.21 1.99 8.96
N THR A 104 1.90 3.26 8.65
CA THR A 104 0.62 3.62 8.02
C THR A 104 0.60 3.23 6.54
N VAL A 105 1.72 3.37 5.82
CA VAL A 105 1.85 2.87 4.44
C VAL A 105 1.61 1.37 4.41
N ASP A 106 2.29 0.62 5.28
CA ASP A 106 2.13 -0.83 5.38
C ASP A 106 0.68 -1.23 5.68
N LEU A 107 0.04 -0.57 6.66
CA LEU A 107 -1.36 -0.83 7.02
C LEU A 107 -2.30 -0.60 5.84
N LEU A 108 -2.12 0.48 5.08
CA LEU A 108 -3.00 0.80 3.94
C LEU A 108 -2.79 -0.18 2.78
N ASN A 109 -1.56 -0.62 2.57
CA ASN A 109 -1.26 -1.71 1.64
C ASN A 109 -1.95 -3.00 2.08
N ASP A 110 -1.84 -3.40 3.35
CA ASP A 110 -2.49 -4.61 3.87
C ASP A 110 -4.02 -4.53 3.78
N LEU A 111 -4.60 -3.37 4.10
CA LEU A 111 -6.04 -3.12 3.95
C LEU A 111 -6.48 -3.33 2.50
N SER A 112 -5.71 -2.84 1.52
CA SER A 112 -6.02 -2.97 0.09
C SER A 112 -6.10 -4.41 -0.38
N GLN A 113 -5.43 -5.35 0.30
CA GLN A 113 -5.42 -6.78 -0.03
C GLN A 113 -6.61 -7.53 0.58
N THR A 114 -7.42 -6.89 1.42
CA THR A 114 -8.58 -7.54 2.04
C THR A 114 -9.80 -7.57 1.10
N ASN A 115 -10.59 -8.66 1.14
CA ASN A 115 -11.75 -8.84 0.27
C ASN A 115 -12.80 -7.72 0.39
N ASN A 116 -13.02 -7.22 1.60
CA ASN A 116 -14.10 -6.26 1.88
C ASN A 116 -13.69 -4.79 1.73
N ALA A 117 -12.38 -4.50 1.68
CA ALA A 117 -11.91 -3.21 1.19
C ALA A 117 -11.70 -3.29 -0.32
N SER A 118 -10.92 -4.26 -0.82
CA SER A 118 -10.42 -4.37 -2.19
C SER A 118 -9.44 -3.26 -2.59
N PRO A 119 -8.51 -3.53 -3.52
CA PRO A 119 -7.54 -2.51 -3.95
C PRO A 119 -8.21 -1.35 -4.68
N GLN A 120 -9.35 -1.57 -5.36
CA GLN A 120 -10.09 -0.51 -6.05
C GLN A 120 -10.64 0.53 -5.08
N VAL A 121 -11.27 0.12 -3.97
CA VAL A 121 -11.89 1.06 -3.02
C VAL A 121 -10.83 1.85 -2.29
N VAL A 122 -9.77 1.19 -1.81
CA VAL A 122 -8.66 1.87 -1.12
C VAL A 122 -8.00 2.87 -2.06
N LEU A 123 -7.75 2.47 -3.31
CA LEU A 123 -7.19 3.37 -4.33
C LEU A 123 -8.10 4.58 -4.60
N GLU A 124 -9.40 4.40 -4.79
CA GLU A 124 -10.34 5.50 -5.03
C GLU A 124 -10.35 6.52 -3.89
N LYS A 125 -10.31 6.03 -2.64
CA LYS A 125 -10.21 6.91 -1.47
C LYS A 125 -8.87 7.67 -1.45
N LEU A 126 -7.75 7.00 -1.73
CA LEU A 126 -6.42 7.63 -1.77
C LEU A 126 -6.31 8.69 -2.87
N ILE A 127 -6.94 8.46 -4.03
CA ILE A 127 -7.02 9.46 -5.12
C ILE A 127 -7.67 10.75 -4.61
N GLY A 128 -8.71 10.65 -3.76
CA GLY A 128 -9.37 11.79 -3.14
C GLY A 128 -8.45 12.64 -2.23
N GLU A 129 -7.43 12.02 -1.64
CA GLU A 129 -6.52 12.65 -0.68
C GLU A 129 -5.31 13.36 -1.33
N LEU A 130 -5.15 13.26 -2.64
CA LEU A 130 -4.09 13.97 -3.39
C LEU A 130 -4.23 15.50 -3.34
N GLY A 131 -5.42 16.00 -3.01
CA GLY A 131 -5.70 17.42 -2.77
C GLY A 131 -5.33 17.91 -1.36
N HIS A 132 -4.81 17.05 -0.47
CA HIS A 132 -4.60 17.37 0.94
C HIS A 132 -3.63 18.55 1.15
N ARG A 133 -3.83 19.37 2.19
CA ARG A 133 -2.99 20.57 2.41
C ARG A 133 -1.54 20.25 2.78
N GLN A 134 -1.31 19.14 3.49
CA GLN A 134 0.02 18.73 3.94
C GLN A 134 0.72 17.89 2.87
N TYR A 135 1.91 18.32 2.47
CA TYR A 135 2.68 17.68 1.40
C TYR A 135 3.07 16.23 1.72
N MET A 136 3.40 15.92 2.99
CA MET A 136 3.76 14.56 3.40
C MET A 136 2.62 13.56 3.20
N VAL A 137 1.37 13.97 3.45
CA VAL A 137 0.20 13.12 3.19
C VAL A 137 0.07 12.82 1.69
N LYS A 138 0.26 13.82 0.82
CA LYS A 138 0.25 13.59 -0.64
C LYS A 138 1.32 12.59 -1.06
N ILE A 139 2.54 12.74 -0.53
CA ILE A 139 3.67 11.86 -0.84
C ILE A 139 3.38 10.43 -0.39
N GLY A 140 2.94 10.24 0.87
CA GLY A 140 2.61 8.92 1.39
C GLY A 140 1.43 8.29 0.64
N ALA A 141 0.40 9.06 0.31
CA ALA A 141 -0.73 8.55 -0.48
C ALA A 141 -0.28 8.10 -1.87
N MET A 142 0.57 8.88 -2.56
CA MET A 142 1.16 8.47 -3.83
C MET A 142 2.04 7.22 -3.70
N GLN A 143 2.74 7.04 -2.58
CA GLN A 143 3.51 5.81 -2.33
C GLN A 143 2.60 4.59 -2.25
N VAL A 144 1.55 4.62 -1.43
CA VAL A 144 0.57 3.51 -1.33
C VAL A 144 -0.12 3.26 -2.67
N ILE A 145 -0.45 4.32 -3.41
CA ILE A 145 -1.02 4.20 -4.77
C ILE A 145 -0.09 3.43 -5.71
N LYS A 146 1.22 3.71 -5.68
CA LYS A 146 2.19 2.99 -6.52
C LYS A 146 2.23 1.50 -6.15
N ASP A 147 2.30 1.20 -4.86
CA ASP A 147 2.34 -0.16 -4.35
C ASP A 147 1.09 -0.95 -4.79
N ILE A 148 -0.11 -0.34 -4.68
CA ILE A 148 -1.36 -0.93 -5.16
C ILE A 148 -1.31 -1.18 -6.68
N ILE A 149 -0.81 -0.23 -7.47
CA ILE A 149 -0.73 -0.38 -8.93
C ILE A 149 0.22 -1.53 -9.31
N ASP A 150 1.39 -1.60 -8.68
CA ASP A 150 2.40 -2.62 -8.98
C ASP A 150 1.91 -4.03 -8.63
N GLU A 151 1.16 -4.19 -7.54
CA GLU A 151 0.63 -5.49 -7.12
C GLU A 151 -0.68 -5.88 -7.81
N ASN A 152 -1.54 -4.91 -8.13
CA ASN A 152 -2.93 -5.15 -8.53
C ASN A 152 -3.27 -4.60 -9.93
N ARG A 153 -2.28 -4.48 -10.83
CA ARG A 153 -2.40 -3.77 -12.12
C ARG A 153 -3.72 -4.01 -12.88
N GLN A 154 -4.16 -5.26 -13.01
CA GLN A 154 -5.37 -5.60 -13.78
C GLN A 154 -6.66 -5.15 -13.07
N LEU A 155 -6.67 -5.16 -11.73
CA LEU A 155 -7.85 -4.82 -10.94
C LEU A 155 -8.10 -3.30 -10.89
N VAL A 156 -7.03 -2.50 -10.97
CA VAL A 156 -7.08 -1.05 -10.71
C VAL A 156 -6.87 -0.18 -11.96
N GLU A 157 -6.85 -0.77 -13.17
CA GLU A 157 -6.58 -0.03 -14.41
C GLU A 157 -7.53 1.17 -14.62
N ALA A 158 -8.83 0.98 -14.37
CA ALA A 158 -9.83 2.02 -14.57
C ALA A 158 -9.63 3.21 -13.61
N GLN A 159 -9.31 2.93 -12.35
CA GLN A 159 -9.00 3.93 -11.33
C GLN A 159 -7.69 4.66 -11.66
N THR A 160 -6.67 3.93 -12.10
CA THR A 160 -5.38 4.53 -12.52
C THR A 160 -5.57 5.51 -13.68
N LYS A 161 -6.41 5.20 -14.66
CA LYS A 161 -6.73 6.14 -15.75
C LYS A 161 -7.36 7.44 -15.24
N LYS A 162 -8.25 7.37 -14.24
CA LYS A 162 -8.87 8.55 -13.61
C LYS A 162 -7.88 9.36 -12.75
N LEU A 163 -6.83 8.74 -12.24
CA LEU A 163 -5.79 9.35 -11.42
C LEU A 163 -4.83 10.26 -12.23
N ILE A 164 -4.57 9.94 -13.50
CA ILE A 164 -3.57 10.64 -14.34
C ILE A 164 -3.74 12.17 -14.36
N PRO A 165 -4.95 12.75 -14.53
CA PRO A 165 -5.13 14.21 -14.50
C PRO A 165 -4.71 14.86 -13.19
N SER A 166 -4.96 14.19 -12.06
CA SER A 166 -4.58 14.65 -10.71
C SER A 166 -3.06 14.63 -10.54
N LEU A 167 -2.38 13.58 -11.00
CA LEU A 167 -0.92 13.50 -10.97
C LEU A 167 -0.27 14.58 -11.84
N CYS A 168 -0.82 14.84 -13.03
CA CYS A 168 -0.34 15.92 -13.90
C CYS A 168 -0.46 17.30 -13.23
N LYS A 169 -1.52 17.54 -12.43
CA LYS A 169 -1.64 18.76 -11.62
C LYS A 169 -0.57 18.83 -10.54
N LEU A 170 -0.27 17.72 -9.86
CA LEU A 170 0.75 17.65 -8.81
C LEU A 170 2.18 17.88 -9.32
N MET A 171 2.44 17.69 -10.62
CA MET A 171 3.71 18.09 -11.24
C MET A 171 3.98 19.60 -11.16
N ALA A 172 3.00 20.42 -10.78
CA ALA A 172 3.13 21.86 -10.55
C ALA A 172 2.92 22.25 -9.07
N ASP A 173 2.98 21.29 -8.13
CA ASP A 173 2.85 21.56 -6.71
C ASP A 173 3.95 22.50 -6.20
N ALA A 174 3.65 23.29 -5.17
CA ALA A 174 4.61 24.22 -4.56
C ALA A 174 5.81 23.47 -3.95
N ASN A 175 5.57 22.28 -3.39
CA ASN A 175 6.62 21.46 -2.80
C ASN A 175 7.33 20.60 -3.87
N SER A 176 8.67 20.63 -3.90
CA SER A 176 9.47 19.88 -4.88
C SER A 176 9.33 18.37 -4.76
N ASP A 177 9.21 17.85 -3.55
CA ASP A 177 9.16 16.41 -3.28
C ASP A 177 7.81 15.84 -3.73
N VAL A 178 6.73 16.63 -3.64
CA VAL A 178 5.44 16.29 -4.24
C VAL A 178 5.54 16.21 -5.76
N ARG A 179 6.22 17.17 -6.41
CA ARG A 179 6.43 17.13 -7.86
C ARG A 179 7.24 15.90 -8.28
N GLU A 180 8.28 15.56 -7.52
CA GLU A 180 9.11 14.39 -7.77
C GLU A 180 8.33 13.08 -7.58
N MET A 181 7.57 12.95 -6.50
CA MET A 181 6.71 11.79 -6.27
C MET A 181 5.61 11.66 -7.32
N ALA A 182 5.03 12.77 -7.79
CA ALA A 182 4.06 12.76 -8.89
C ALA A 182 4.70 12.28 -10.20
N ALA A 183 5.92 12.71 -10.52
CA ALA A 183 6.67 12.24 -11.68
C ALA A 183 6.95 10.73 -11.58
N SER A 184 7.40 10.27 -10.42
CA SER A 184 7.62 8.84 -10.15
C SER A 184 6.34 8.02 -10.32
N THR A 185 5.21 8.51 -9.79
CA THR A 185 3.92 7.81 -9.88
C THR A 185 3.40 7.75 -11.31
N LEU A 186 3.57 8.82 -12.11
CA LEU A 186 3.25 8.79 -13.55
C LEU A 186 4.10 7.77 -14.31
N VAL A 187 5.38 7.64 -13.97
CA VAL A 187 6.26 6.60 -14.54
C VAL A 187 5.77 5.21 -14.16
N THR A 188 5.38 4.96 -12.90
CA THR A 188 4.77 3.69 -12.46
C THR A 188 3.50 3.36 -13.27
N CYS A 189 2.66 4.36 -13.56
CA CYS A 189 1.50 4.16 -14.44
C CYS A 189 1.93 3.73 -15.86
N CYS A 190 2.94 4.38 -16.45
CA CYS A 190 3.46 4.01 -17.78
C CYS A 190 4.05 2.60 -17.81
N VAL A 191 4.76 2.18 -16.75
CA VAL A 191 5.34 0.84 -16.62
C VAL A 191 4.26 -0.24 -16.62
N ASN A 192 3.18 -0.04 -15.86
CA ASN A 192 2.18 -1.08 -15.65
C ASN A 192 1.14 -1.22 -16.78
N TYR A 193 0.92 -0.18 -17.59
CA TYR A 193 -0.21 -0.13 -18.54
C TYR A 193 0.17 0.12 -20.01
N GLY A 194 1.43 -0.09 -20.37
CA GLY A 194 1.90 0.17 -21.73
C GLY A 194 2.05 1.66 -22.00
N GLY A 195 3.29 2.14 -21.95
CA GLY A 195 3.61 3.56 -21.83
C GLY A 195 3.01 4.44 -22.91
N ASP A 196 2.76 3.95 -24.12
CA ASP A 196 2.17 4.75 -25.20
C ASP A 196 0.76 5.22 -24.86
N ASN A 197 -0.12 4.34 -24.35
CA ASN A 197 -1.49 4.70 -23.98
C ASN A 197 -1.52 5.74 -22.86
N VAL A 198 -0.71 5.51 -21.82
CA VAL A 198 -0.61 6.42 -20.68
C VAL A 198 0.05 7.74 -21.09
N CYS A 199 1.10 7.71 -21.92
CA CYS A 199 1.75 8.91 -22.44
C CYS A 199 0.82 9.72 -23.34
N HIS A 200 -0.06 9.09 -24.13
CA HIS A 200 -1.09 9.78 -24.90
C HIS A 200 -2.09 10.48 -23.98
N GLN A 201 -2.52 9.85 -22.89
CA GLN A 201 -3.39 10.48 -21.90
C GLN A 201 -2.72 11.64 -21.15
N ILE A 202 -1.45 11.48 -20.79
CA ILE A 202 -0.64 12.57 -20.20
C ILE A 202 -0.49 13.71 -21.20
N ALA A 203 -0.19 13.42 -22.47
CA ALA A 203 -0.03 14.42 -23.52
C ALA A 203 -1.34 15.15 -23.85
N ALA A 204 -2.47 14.46 -23.78
CA ALA A 204 -3.80 15.06 -23.92
C ALA A 204 -4.13 16.01 -22.76
N ASN A 205 -3.43 15.89 -21.63
CA ASN A 205 -3.57 16.83 -20.54
C ASN A 205 -2.83 18.14 -20.84
N GLN A 206 -3.56 19.09 -21.41
CA GLN A 206 -3.07 20.42 -21.81
C GLN A 206 -2.41 21.23 -20.67
N ARG A 207 -2.54 20.80 -19.41
CA ARG A 207 -1.93 21.47 -18.25
C ARG A 207 -0.47 21.10 -18.03
N LEU A 208 0.06 20.08 -18.71
CA LEU A 208 1.45 19.64 -18.52
C LEU A 208 2.38 20.20 -19.61
N PRO A 209 3.38 21.04 -19.26
CA PRO A 209 4.36 21.53 -20.23
C PRO A 209 5.15 20.42 -20.92
N SER A 210 5.51 20.60 -22.19
CA SER A 210 6.22 19.61 -23.01
C SER A 210 7.50 19.09 -22.35
N ALA A 211 8.26 19.95 -21.66
CA ALA A 211 9.48 19.55 -20.96
C ALA A 211 9.23 18.49 -19.86
N LYS A 212 8.11 18.59 -19.13
CA LYS A 212 7.74 17.62 -18.08
C LYS A 212 7.26 16.30 -18.68
N LEU A 213 6.57 16.35 -19.82
CA LEU A 213 6.22 15.14 -20.57
C LEU A 213 7.48 14.41 -21.06
N GLN A 214 8.48 15.13 -21.59
CA GLN A 214 9.74 14.53 -22.00
C GLN A 214 10.48 13.89 -20.81
N LEU A 215 10.50 14.55 -19.65
CA LEU A 215 11.06 13.97 -18.42
C LEU A 215 10.41 12.62 -18.07
N ILE A 216 9.08 12.51 -18.15
CA ILE A 216 8.36 11.26 -17.86
C ILE A 216 8.73 10.19 -18.89
N LYS A 217 8.74 10.53 -20.19
CA LYS A 217 9.12 9.60 -21.26
C LYS A 217 10.55 9.08 -21.09
N ASP A 218 11.49 9.95 -20.74
CA ASP A 218 12.89 9.56 -20.54
C ASP A 218 13.06 8.66 -19.32
N ARG A 219 12.40 8.98 -18.20
CA ARG A 219 12.41 8.12 -17.01
C ARG A 219 11.74 6.77 -17.28
N TYR A 220 10.65 6.74 -18.04
CA TYR A 220 10.00 5.52 -18.48
C TYR A 220 10.94 4.63 -19.31
N ARG A 221 11.61 5.20 -20.33
CA ARG A 221 12.60 4.46 -21.14
C ARG A 221 13.74 3.90 -20.30
N ARG A 222 14.24 4.66 -19.32
CA ARG A 222 15.27 4.17 -18.39
C ARG A 222 14.77 2.98 -17.57
N ALA A 223 13.54 3.04 -17.05
CA ALA A 223 12.94 1.94 -16.30
C ALA A 223 12.78 0.67 -17.14
N GLN A 224 12.43 0.80 -18.43
CA GLN A 224 12.41 -0.35 -19.35
C GLN A 224 13.79 -0.99 -19.55
N ASN A 225 14.83 -0.17 -19.69
CA ASN A 225 16.21 -0.64 -19.92
C ASN A 225 16.86 -1.27 -18.68
N SER A 226 16.37 -0.97 -17.48
CA SER A 226 16.86 -1.55 -16.23
C SER A 226 16.15 -2.85 -15.82
N ALA A 227 15.08 -3.25 -16.51
CA ALA A 227 14.46 -4.55 -16.30
C ALA A 227 15.38 -5.66 -16.85
N PRO A 228 15.59 -6.78 -16.13
CA PRO A 228 16.38 -7.88 -16.65
C PRO A 228 15.74 -8.37 -17.96
N VAL A 229 16.52 -8.33 -19.04
CA VAL A 229 16.08 -8.84 -20.34
C VAL A 229 15.92 -10.35 -20.20
N THR A 230 14.70 -10.86 -20.00
CA THR A 230 14.41 -12.26 -20.26
C THR A 230 14.38 -12.45 -21.78
N ASN A 231 15.57 -12.52 -22.38
CA ASN A 231 15.75 -12.93 -23.77
C ASN A 231 15.39 -14.40 -23.89
N VAL A 232 14.14 -14.69 -24.28
CA VAL A 232 13.84 -15.94 -24.99
C VAL A 232 14.28 -15.70 -26.43
N SER A 233 15.57 -15.91 -26.69
CA SER A 233 16.10 -15.90 -28.05
C SER A 233 15.66 -17.18 -28.76
N ASN A 234 14.56 -17.07 -29.52
CA ASN A 234 14.28 -17.98 -30.62
C ASN A 234 15.32 -17.75 -31.72
N HIS A 235 16.38 -18.57 -31.76
CA HIS A 235 17.24 -18.67 -32.92
C HIS A 235 16.93 -19.96 -33.68
N ILE A 236 16.14 -19.82 -34.74
CA ILE A 236 16.09 -20.77 -35.85
C ILE A 236 17.37 -20.58 -36.66
N ASN A 237 18.17 -21.64 -36.85
CA ASN A 237 18.81 -21.95 -38.12
C ASN A 237 19.39 -23.37 -38.16
N GLN A 238 19.28 -23.95 -39.35
CA GLN A 238 19.49 -25.33 -39.76
C GLN A 238 20.96 -25.78 -39.77
N ILE A 239 21.18 -27.10 -39.92
CA ILE A 239 22.14 -27.88 -40.78
C ILE A 239 22.64 -29.15 -40.00
N PRO A 240 23.03 -30.28 -40.65
CA PRO A 240 22.25 -31.41 -41.14
C PRO A 240 22.44 -32.72 -40.32
N SER A 241 21.75 -33.78 -40.73
CA SER A 241 21.61 -35.12 -40.12
C SER A 241 22.87 -35.99 -39.98
N THR A 242 23.02 -36.71 -38.85
CA THR A 242 23.41 -38.15 -38.78
C THR A 242 22.87 -38.82 -37.49
N SER A 243 22.49 -40.10 -37.63
CA SER A 243 21.72 -40.94 -36.71
C SER A 243 22.38 -41.34 -35.38
N ARG A 244 21.57 -41.48 -34.30
CA ARG A 244 21.32 -42.76 -33.60
C ARG A 244 20.31 -42.64 -32.43
N HIS A 245 19.54 -43.72 -32.28
CA HIS A 245 18.48 -44.03 -31.31
C HIS A 245 18.75 -43.68 -29.83
N SER A 246 17.75 -43.21 -29.07
CA SER A 246 16.96 -43.99 -28.07
C SER A 246 16.11 -43.16 -27.09
N LEU A 247 14.87 -43.67 -26.86
CA LEU A 247 13.95 -43.61 -25.70
C LEU A 247 13.36 -42.27 -25.14
N PRO A 248 12.05 -42.23 -24.81
CA PRO A 248 11.37 -41.06 -24.26
C PRO A 248 11.40 -41.05 -22.72
N SER A 249 11.78 -39.91 -22.13
CA SER A 249 11.61 -39.65 -20.68
C SER A 249 10.51 -38.61 -20.45
N THR A 250 9.37 -39.10 -19.96
CA THR A 250 8.31 -38.30 -19.34
C THR A 250 8.77 -37.78 -17.99
N THR A 251 8.89 -36.46 -17.85
CA THR A 251 8.92 -35.80 -16.53
C THR A 251 7.85 -34.71 -16.44
N PRO A 252 7.01 -34.72 -15.39
CA PRO A 252 5.94 -33.75 -15.21
C PRO A 252 6.48 -32.39 -14.73
N ARG A 253 5.92 -31.31 -15.27
CA ARG A 253 6.16 -29.92 -14.86
C ARG A 253 5.81 -29.75 -13.38
N ARG A 254 6.79 -29.36 -12.56
CA ARG A 254 6.56 -28.79 -11.23
C ARG A 254 6.11 -27.33 -11.35
N PRO A 255 5.10 -26.88 -10.59
CA PRO A 255 4.73 -25.47 -10.50
C PRO A 255 5.85 -24.69 -9.81
N MET A 256 6.17 -23.50 -10.33
CA MET A 256 7.13 -22.60 -9.71
C MET A 256 6.59 -22.13 -8.36
N ALA A 257 7.35 -22.43 -7.31
CA ALA A 257 7.09 -21.94 -5.97
C ALA A 257 7.19 -20.40 -5.96
N ARG A 258 6.15 -19.78 -5.41
CA ARG A 258 6.04 -18.36 -5.12
C ARG A 258 7.20 -17.96 -4.21
N ALA A 259 7.98 -16.97 -4.61
CA ALA A 259 8.89 -16.29 -3.69
C ALA A 259 8.00 -15.59 -2.65
N SER A 260 7.93 -16.16 -1.44
CA SER A 260 7.52 -15.41 -0.26
C SER A 260 8.47 -14.23 -0.16
N TYR A 261 7.97 -13.03 -0.44
CA TYR A 261 8.59 -11.84 0.11
C TYR A 261 8.57 -12.03 1.62
N ASN A 262 9.76 -12.28 2.18
CA ASN A 262 9.98 -12.22 3.62
C ASN A 262 9.63 -10.79 4.05
N LYS A 263 8.38 -10.56 4.45
CA LYS A 263 8.00 -9.43 5.27
C LYS A 263 8.74 -9.60 6.60
N CYS A 264 9.97 -9.10 6.67
CA CYS A 264 10.61 -8.79 7.93
C CYS A 264 9.81 -7.65 8.57
N THR A 265 8.71 -7.99 9.24
CA THR A 265 7.99 -7.08 10.14
C THR A 265 8.83 -6.91 11.40
N PHE A 266 9.95 -6.19 11.27
CA PHE A 266 10.74 -5.79 12.42
C PHE A 266 10.07 -4.55 13.04
N PHE A 267 8.97 -4.77 13.75
CA PHE A 267 8.51 -3.78 14.72
C PHE A 267 9.43 -3.90 15.94
N PRO A 268 10.31 -2.93 16.22
CA PRO A 268 11.05 -2.95 17.47
C PRO A 268 10.02 -2.88 18.61
N THR A 269 10.08 -3.87 19.50
CA THR A 269 9.28 -3.93 20.72
C THR A 269 9.41 -2.59 21.45
N ILE A 270 8.30 -1.83 21.53
CA ILE A 270 8.26 -0.48 22.14
C ILE A 270 8.57 -0.52 23.67
N LEU A 271 8.82 -1.70 24.24
CA LEU A 271 8.95 -1.93 25.69
C LEU A 271 10.38 -1.86 26.26
N THR A 272 11.40 -1.46 25.50
CA THR A 272 12.71 -1.18 26.12
C THR A 272 12.75 0.25 26.67
N LYS A 273 12.51 0.35 27.99
CA LYS A 273 12.53 1.52 28.88
C LYS A 273 11.21 2.32 28.93
N ILE A 274 10.30 1.81 29.77
CA ILE A 274 9.38 2.63 30.58
C ILE A 274 10.20 3.25 31.72
#